data_AF-A0AAD8I3L7-F1
#
_entry.id   AF-A0AAD8I3L7-F1
#
_cell.length_a   1.000
_cell.length_b   1.000
_cell.length_c   1.000
_cell.angle_alpha   90.00
_cell.angle_beta   90.00
_cell.angle_gamma   90.00
#
_symmetry.space_group_name_H-M   'P 1'
#
loop_
_entity.id
_entity.type
_entity.pdbx_description
1 polymer ?
#
loop_
_entity_poly.entity_id
_entity_poly.type
_entity_poly.pdbx_seq_one_letter_code
_entity_poly.pdbx_strand_id
1 'polypeptide(L)'
;MAQQTTSVIITYISVTFSKWFLVASFLFAPFLFNPSGFEWSKIVDNYDYWSKWIVKPGDIDVPADSSWESWWAEEQEHLQHTGMFGISAEIILSAEIILEVHTLSWLVLLIFMFIVNAGVRG
;
A
#
# COMPACT_ATOMS: atom_id res chain seq x y z
N MET A 1 4.98 39.98 -18.89
CA MET A 1 4.84 38.64 -19.50
C MET A 1 5.87 37.66 -18.93
N ALA A 2 7.18 37.89 -19.07
CA ALA A 2 8.21 36.98 -18.55
C ALA A 2 8.15 36.72 -17.02
N GLN A 3 7.89 37.77 -16.22
CA GLN A 3 7.85 37.67 -14.76
C GLN A 3 6.70 36.78 -14.24
N GLN A 4 5.59 36.69 -14.97
CA GLN A 4 4.44 35.85 -14.63
C GLN A 4 4.67 34.38 -15.00
N THR A 5 5.45 34.11 -16.04
CA THR A 5 5.86 32.75 -16.41
C THR A 5 6.83 32.18 -15.37
N THR A 6 7.78 32.99 -14.88
CA THR A 6 8.73 32.58 -13.84
C THR A 6 8.03 32.21 -12.54
N SER A 7 7.03 32.99 -12.09
CA SER A 7 6.29 32.67 -10.86
C SER A 7 5.51 31.36 -10.97
N VAL A 8 4.89 31.06 -12.13
CA VAL A 8 4.16 29.81 -12.37
C VAL A 8 5.10 28.61 -12.35
N ILE A 9 6.28 28.71 -12.96
CA ILE A 9 7.29 27.64 -12.96
C ILE A 9 7.79 27.37 -11.54
N ILE A 10 8.08 28.41 -10.76
CA ILE A 10 8.53 28.26 -9.36
C ILE A 10 7.45 27.58 -8.51
N THR A 11 6.19 27.97 -8.66
CA THR A 11 5.06 27.33 -7.97
C THR A 11 4.90 25.88 -8.37
N TYR A 12 4.96 25.57 -9.66
CA TYR A 12 4.85 24.20 -10.17
C TYR A 12 5.96 23.29 -9.62
N ILE A 13 7.22 23.76 -9.63
CA ILE A 13 8.36 23.02 -9.08
C ILE A 13 8.19 22.82 -7.58
N SER A 14 7.81 23.86 -6.84
CA SER A 14 7.64 23.80 -5.39
C SER A 14 6.54 22.82 -4.98
N VAL A 15 5.40 22.83 -5.69
CA VAL A 15 4.28 21.90 -5.45
C VAL A 15 4.63 20.47 -5.85
N THR A 16 5.36 20.29 -6.94
CA THR A 16 5.80 18.96 -7.37
C THR A 16 6.79 18.38 -6.37
N PHE A 17 7.76 19.19 -5.94
CA PHE A 17 8.73 18.81 -4.92
C PHE A 17 8.05 18.44 -3.59
N SER A 18 7.11 19.24 -3.11
CA SER A 18 6.43 18.96 -1.84
C SER A 18 5.61 17.67 -1.86
N LYS A 19 4.97 17.33 -3.00
CA LYS A 19 4.29 16.04 -3.17
C LYS A 19 5.26 14.87 -3.10
N TRP A 20 6.37 14.93 -3.83
CA TRP A 20 7.37 13.86 -3.81
C TRP A 20 8.08 13.75 -2.45
N PHE A 21 8.30 14.87 -1.77
CA PHE A 21 8.83 14.89 -0.40
C PHE A 21 7.87 14.20 0.58
N LEU A 22 6.57 14.48 0.49
CA LEU A 22 5.54 13.81 1.29
C LEU A 22 5.54 12.29 1.03
N VAL A 23 5.52 11.87 -0.23
CA VAL A 23 5.59 10.45 -0.62
C VAL A 23 6.84 9.78 -0.06
N ALA A 24 8.00 10.42 -0.22
CA ALA A 24 9.25 9.92 0.33
C ALA A 24 9.19 9.80 1.86
N SER A 25 8.65 10.80 2.57
CA SER A 25 8.52 10.74 4.03
C SER A 25 7.66 9.58 4.52
N PHE A 26 6.56 9.26 3.83
CA PHE A 26 5.74 8.10 4.18
C PHE A 26 6.42 6.77 3.84
N LEU A 27 7.13 6.71 2.70
CA LEU A 27 7.92 5.55 2.34
C LEU A 27 9.04 5.29 3.38
N PHE A 28 9.66 6.36 3.89
CA PHE A 28 10.77 6.27 4.84
C PHE A 28 10.33 6.18 6.32
N ALA A 29 9.06 6.46 6.64
CA ALA A 29 8.53 6.44 8.01
C ALA A 29 8.81 5.12 8.78
N PRO A 30 8.53 3.92 8.26
CA PRO A 30 8.81 2.67 8.99
C PRO A 30 10.32 2.45 9.23
N PHE A 31 11.19 2.98 8.36
CA PHE A 31 12.64 2.83 8.46
C PHE A 31 13.27 3.81 9.46
N LEU A 32 12.68 5.00 9.65
CA LEU A 32 13.13 5.96 10.67
C LEU A 32 12.96 5.43 12.10
N PHE A 33 11.90 4.65 12.33
CA PHE A 33 11.62 4.03 13.63
C PHE A 33 12.24 2.63 13.79
N ASN A 34 12.76 2.05 12.71
CA ASN A 34 13.51 0.79 12.72
C ASN A 34 14.75 0.89 11.81
N PRO A 35 15.89 1.37 12.34
CA PRO A 35 17.12 1.55 11.56
C PRO A 35 17.63 0.28 10.89
N SER A 36 17.34 -0.90 11.47
CA SER A 36 17.71 -2.20 10.91
C SER A 36 16.96 -2.56 9.62
N GLY A 37 15.88 -1.84 9.31
CA GLY A 37 15.09 -2.00 8.09
C GLY A 37 15.78 -1.44 6.83
N PHE A 38 16.84 -0.63 6.98
CA PHE A 38 17.63 -0.10 5.86
C PHE A 38 19.00 -0.77 5.71
N GLU A 39 19.14 -2.01 6.18
CA GLU A 39 20.31 -2.83 5.88
C GLU A 39 20.14 -3.44 4.49
N TRP A 40 20.91 -2.96 3.50
CA TRP A 40 20.82 -3.42 2.12
C TRP A 40 20.94 -4.95 1.97
N SER A 41 21.84 -5.57 2.72
CA SER A 41 21.97 -7.03 2.75
C SER A 41 20.67 -7.71 3.17
N LYS A 42 20.03 -7.26 4.25
CA LYS A 42 18.75 -7.80 4.72
C LYS A 42 17.61 -7.57 3.74
N ILE A 43 17.60 -6.43 3.04
CA ILE A 43 16.58 -6.14 2.02
C ILE A 43 16.72 -7.12 0.85
N VAL A 44 17.94 -7.34 0.36
CA VAL A 44 18.22 -8.28 -0.72
C VAL A 44 17.89 -9.71 -0.31
N ASP A 45 18.28 -10.12 0.90
CA ASP A 45 17.98 -11.45 1.44
C ASP A 45 16.46 -11.66 1.62
N ASN A 46 15.74 -10.67 2.16
CA ASN A 46 14.28 -10.73 2.28
C ASN A 46 13.59 -10.76 0.91
N TYR A 47 14.10 -10.01 -0.07
CA TYR A 47 13.57 -10.04 -1.43
C TYR A 47 13.77 -11.40 -2.08
N ASP A 48 14.95 -12.01 -1.94
CA ASP A 48 15.24 -13.35 -2.45
C ASP A 48 14.33 -14.39 -1.77
N TYR A 49 14.18 -14.33 -0.44
CA TYR A 49 13.25 -15.19 0.31
C TYR A 49 11.81 -15.06 -0.18
N TRP A 50 11.31 -13.82 -0.26
CA TRP A 50 9.95 -13.53 -0.74
C TRP A 50 9.76 -14.01 -2.19
N SER A 51 10.75 -13.79 -3.06
CA SER A 51 10.69 -14.22 -4.46
C SER A 51 10.63 -15.75 -4.60
N LYS A 52 11.30 -16.48 -3.72
CA LYS A 52 11.19 -17.94 -3.68
C LYS A 52 9.84 -18.36 -3.13
N TRP A 53 9.37 -17.73 -2.05
CA TRP A 53 8.08 -18.01 -1.42
C TRP A 53 6.88 -17.82 -2.37
N ILE A 54 6.89 -16.76 -3.19
CA ILE A 54 5.77 -16.44 -4.10
C ILE A 54 5.74 -17.34 -5.34
N VAL A 55 6.86 -17.95 -5.74
CA VAL A 55 6.94 -18.78 -6.96
C VAL A 55 6.86 -20.28 -6.62
N LYS A 56 7.14 -20.66 -5.38
CA LYS A 56 7.12 -22.07 -4.94
C LYS A 56 5.68 -22.59 -4.91
N PRO A 57 5.35 -23.63 -5.69
CA PRO A 57 4.06 -24.31 -5.61
C PRO A 57 3.84 -24.88 -4.20
N GLY A 58 2.60 -24.90 -3.76
CA GLY A 58 2.19 -25.52 -2.51
C GLY A 58 2.13 -27.02 -2.70
N ASP A 59 2.98 -27.75 -2.00
CA ASP A 59 2.86 -29.19 -1.87
C ASP A 59 2.28 -29.51 -0.48
N ILE A 60 1.69 -30.69 -0.33
CA ILE A 60 0.91 -31.11 0.86
C ILE A 60 1.77 -31.11 2.15
N ASP A 61 3.09 -31.19 2.02
CA ASP A 61 4.05 -31.25 3.13
C ASP A 61 4.98 -30.03 3.17
N VAL A 62 4.65 -28.97 2.43
CA VAL A 62 5.43 -27.72 2.40
C VAL A 62 4.92 -26.79 3.50
N PRO A 63 5.80 -26.35 4.43
CA PRO A 63 5.44 -25.39 5.47
C PRO A 63 4.89 -24.07 4.89
N ALA A 64 3.87 -23.49 5.55
CA ALA A 64 3.25 -22.22 5.16
C ALA A 64 4.23 -21.04 5.10
N ASP A 65 5.25 -21.03 5.96
CA ASP A 65 6.29 -20.00 5.91
C ASP A 65 7.11 -20.05 4.61
N SER A 66 7.02 -21.14 3.82
CA SER A 66 7.88 -21.42 2.69
C SER A 66 7.20 -21.38 1.31
N SER A 67 5.87 -21.40 1.23
CA SER A 67 5.09 -21.20 0.00
C SER A 67 3.81 -20.41 0.26
N TRP A 68 3.46 -19.49 -0.64
CA TRP A 68 2.21 -18.74 -0.57
C TRP A 68 0.96 -19.64 -0.68
N GLU A 69 1.04 -20.72 -1.46
CA GLU A 69 -0.08 -21.65 -1.64
C GLU A 69 -0.31 -22.46 -0.36
N SER A 70 0.77 -22.94 0.27
CA SER A 70 0.70 -23.63 1.56
C SER A 70 0.22 -22.71 2.67
N TRP A 71 0.68 -21.46 2.70
CA TRP A 71 0.19 -20.44 3.64
C TRP A 71 -1.30 -20.18 3.45
N TRP A 72 -1.74 -20.01 2.21
CA TRP A 72 -3.16 -19.79 1.91
C TRP A 72 -4.02 -21.00 2.28
N ALA A 73 -3.52 -22.22 2.09
CA ALA A 73 -4.23 -23.44 2.47
C ALA A 73 -4.41 -23.57 3.99
N GLU A 74 -3.36 -23.29 4.77
CA GLU A 74 -3.42 -23.25 6.24
C GLU A 74 -4.35 -22.15 6.72
N GLU A 75 -4.22 -20.95 6.17
CA GLU A 75 -5.09 -19.83 6.51
C GLU A 75 -6.55 -20.12 6.15
N GLN A 76 -6.86 -20.92 5.13
CA GLN A 76 -8.23 -21.29 4.76
C GLN A 76 -8.79 -22.50 5.53
N GLU A 77 -7.97 -23.22 6.31
CA GLU A 77 -8.39 -24.43 7.01
C GLU A 77 -9.54 -24.15 7.99
N HIS A 78 -9.50 -23.02 8.71
CA HIS A 78 -10.55 -22.64 9.64
C HIS A 78 -11.90 -22.38 8.95
N LEU A 79 -11.88 -21.94 7.67
CA LEU A 79 -13.06 -21.70 6.84
C LEU A 79 -13.74 -22.98 6.38
N GLN A 80 -12.99 -24.08 6.28
CA GLN A 80 -13.56 -25.39 5.98
C GLN A 80 -14.47 -25.89 7.11
N HIS A 81 -14.27 -25.38 8.33
CA HIS A 81 -15.03 -25.77 9.52
C HIS A 81 -16.15 -24.78 9.90
N THR A 82 -16.20 -23.57 9.34
CA THR A 82 -17.12 -22.50 9.79
C THR A 82 -18.49 -22.47 9.10
N GLY A 83 -18.78 -23.39 8.18
CA GLY A 83 -20.06 -23.45 7.48
C GLY A 83 -20.34 -22.24 6.57
N MET A 84 -21.45 -22.27 5.82
CA MET A 84 -21.74 -21.26 4.78
C MET A 84 -21.85 -19.83 5.33
N PHE A 85 -22.33 -19.65 6.56
CA PHE A 85 -22.45 -18.33 7.18
C PHE A 85 -21.08 -17.73 7.55
N GLY A 86 -20.13 -18.53 8.03
CA GLY A 86 -18.79 -18.05 8.34
C GLY A 86 -18.03 -17.62 7.08
N ILE A 87 -18.12 -18.41 6.00
CA ILE A 87 -17.57 -18.05 4.68
C ILE A 87 -18.21 -16.74 4.17
N SER A 88 -19.52 -16.58 4.30
CA SER A 88 -20.20 -15.36 3.86
C SER A 88 -19.79 -14.12 4.68
N ALA A 89 -19.58 -14.27 5.99
CA ALA A 89 -19.14 -13.17 6.85
C ALA A 89 -17.70 -12.74 6.52
N GLU A 90 -16.81 -13.69 6.25
CA GLU A 90 -15.42 -13.45 5.84
C GLU A 90 -15.32 -12.73 4.49
N ILE A 91 -16.14 -13.12 3.51
CA ILE A 91 -16.22 -12.42 2.23
C ILE A 91 -16.68 -10.97 2.43
N ILE A 92 -17.66 -10.73 3.31
CA ILE A 92 -18.17 -9.38 3.61
C ILE A 92 -17.08 -8.54 4.30
N LEU A 93 -16.41 -9.08 5.31
CA LEU A 93 -15.33 -8.39 6.04
C LEU A 93 -14.12 -8.08 5.13
N SER A 94 -13.72 -9.04 4.30
CA SER A 94 -12.65 -8.83 3.31
C SER A 94 -13.00 -7.75 2.28
N ALA A 95 -14.27 -7.69 1.86
CA ALA A 95 -14.77 -6.64 0.96
C ALA A 95 -14.84 -5.26 1.65
N GLU A 96 -15.15 -5.22 2.95
CA GLU A 96 -15.21 -3.98 3.73
C GLU A 96 -13.87 -3.24 3.73
N ILE A 97 -12.76 -3.94 3.97
CA ILE A 97 -11.41 -3.36 3.93
C ILE A 97 -11.09 -2.76 2.54
N ILE A 98 -11.50 -3.43 1.45
CA ILE A 98 -11.28 -2.95 0.08
C ILE A 98 -12.12 -1.69 -0.20
N LEU A 99 -13.38 -1.67 0.23
CA LEU A 99 -14.29 -0.56 0.03
C LEU A 99 -13.91 0.67 0.85
N GLU A 100 -13.43 0.49 2.08
CA GLU A 100 -12.94 1.58 2.93
C GLU A 100 -11.74 2.28 2.29
N VAL A 101 -10.75 1.51 1.82
CA VAL A 101 -9.54 2.06 1.19
C VAL A 101 -9.87 2.80 -0.11
N HIS A 102 -10.76 2.25 -0.94
CA HIS A 102 -11.24 2.92 -2.15
C HIS A 102 -11.95 4.24 -1.80
N THR A 103 -12.90 4.21 -0.87
CA THR A 103 -13.70 5.38 -0.47
C THR A 103 -12.83 6.51 0.11
N LEU A 104 -11.86 6.17 0.96
CA LEU A 104 -10.91 7.14 1.52
C LEU A 104 -10.04 7.79 0.44
N SER A 105 -9.59 7.02 -0.55
CA SER A 105 -8.82 7.55 -1.68
C SER A 105 -9.61 8.59 -2.49
N TRP A 106 -10.87 8.31 -2.83
CA TRP A 106 -11.75 9.26 -3.54
C TRP A 106 -12.08 10.49 -2.70
N LEU A 107 -12.28 10.35 -1.39
CA LEU A 107 -12.52 11.46 -0.48
C LEU A 107 -11.33 12.45 -0.46
N VAL A 108 -10.10 11.93 -0.40
CA VAL A 108 -8.87 12.75 -0.42
C VAL A 108 -8.77 13.53 -1.73
N LEU A 109 -9.08 12.89 -2.87
CA LEU A 109 -9.10 13.56 -4.17
C LEU A 109 -10.16 14.68 -4.24
N LEU A 110 -11.35 14.44 -3.70
CA LEU A 110 -12.42 15.45 -3.64
C LEU A 110 -12.02 16.65 -2.78
N ILE A 111 -11.44 16.41 -1.60
CA ILE A 111 -10.95 17.48 -0.72
C ILE A 111 -9.85 18.29 -1.43
N PHE A 112 -8.90 17.62 -2.08
CA PHE A 112 -7.86 18.29 -2.85
C PHE A 112 -8.45 19.15 -4.00
N MET A 113 -9.40 18.62 -4.77
CA MET A 113 -10.08 19.36 -5.84
C MET A 113 -10.86 20.56 -5.29
N PHE A 114 -11.53 20.42 -4.16
CA PHE A 114 -12.26 21.50 -3.51
C PHE A 114 -11.31 22.63 -3.08
N ILE A 115 -10.19 22.30 -2.44
CA ILE A 115 -9.17 23.28 -2.00
C ILE A 115 -8.59 24.02 -3.21
N VAL A 116 -8.24 23.30 -4.28
CA VAL A 116 -7.69 23.91 -5.51
C VAL A 116 -8.72 24.82 -6.18
N ASN A 117 -9.99 24.41 -6.27
CA ASN A 117 -11.05 25.21 -6.88
C ASN A 117 -11.41 26.44 -6.03
N ALA A 118 -11.42 26.29 -4.70
CA ALA A 118 -11.63 27.41 -3.78
C ALA A 118 -10.48 28.43 -3.84
N GLY A 119 -9.22 27.97 -3.94
CA GLY A 119 -8.06 28.84 -4.10
C GLY A 119 -7.95 29.53 -5.47
N VAL A 120 -8.61 29.01 -6.50
CA VAL A 120 -8.68 29.63 -7.85
C VAL A 120 -9.82 30.66 -7.94
N ARG A 121 -10.84 30.56 -7.07
CA ARG A 121 -12.00 31.48 -7.04
C ARG A 121 -11.83 32.67 -6.08
N GLY A 122 -10.76 32.70 -5.29
CA GLY A 122 -10.42 33.77 -4.34
C GLY A 122 -9.42 34.78 -4.88
#